data_AF-A0A672QAE5-F1
#
_entry.id   AF-A0A672QAE5-F1
#
_cell.length_a   1.000
_cell.length_b   1.000
_cell.length_c   1.000
_cell.angle_alpha   90.00
_cell.angle_beta   90.00
_cell.angle_gamma   90.00
#
_symmetry.space_group_name_H-M   'P 1'
#
loop_
_entity.id
_entity.type
_entity.pdbx_description
1 polymer ?
#
loop_
_entity_poly.entity_id
_entity_poly.type
_entity_poly.pdbx_seq_one_letter_code
_entity_poly.pdbx_strand_id
1 'polypeptide(L)'
;MANVTLRALRKLCRQSRHQACSFHLSSSRQEAVIISGRKLSRQIRNEARDDLEEWVAAGNRRPHLSVVLVGDNPASHSYVLNKTRAAAEVGISSETILKPSSISEEELLDLIEKLNSDHRVDGLLVQLPLPGRLTEELI
;
A
#
# COMPACT_ATOMS: atom_id res chain seq x y z
N MET A 1 -78.89 -0.71 19.24
CA MET A 1 -77.93 -1.08 20.31
C MET A 1 -76.65 -1.64 19.69
N ALA A 2 -75.83 -0.79 19.08
CA ALA A 2 -74.55 -1.16 18.47
C ALA A 2 -73.46 -0.10 18.75
N ASN A 3 -73.67 0.76 19.76
CA ASN A 3 -72.81 1.89 20.10
C ASN A 3 -71.96 1.67 21.36
N VAL A 4 -71.89 0.44 21.89
CA VAL A 4 -71.18 0.13 23.15
C VAL A 4 -69.89 -0.67 22.92
N THR A 5 -69.72 -1.35 21.78
CA THR A 5 -68.57 -2.24 21.52
C THR A 5 -67.39 -1.61 20.78
N LEU A 6 -67.48 -0.34 20.36
CA LEU A 6 -66.35 0.39 19.73
C LEU A 6 -65.57 1.29 20.71
N ARG A 7 -65.98 1.37 21.98
CA ARG A 7 -65.23 2.09 23.03
C ARG A 7 -64.21 1.21 23.77
N ALA A 8 -64.29 -0.11 23.63
CA ALA A 8 -63.36 -1.04 24.31
C ALA A 8 -62.00 -1.17 23.59
N LEU A 9 -61.94 -0.99 22.26
CA LEU A 9 -60.67 -1.08 21.51
C LEU A 9 -59.86 0.22 21.49
N ARG A 10 -60.43 1.35 21.89
CA ARG A 10 -59.69 2.62 22.06
C ARG A 10 -58.92 2.72 23.38
N LYS A 11 -59.08 1.77 24.30
CA LYS A 11 -58.42 1.78 25.62
C LYS A 11 -57.13 0.94 25.71
N LEU A 12 -56.80 0.14 24.69
CA LEU A 12 -55.61 -0.72 24.71
C LEU A 12 -54.39 -0.17 23.95
N CYS A 13 -54.55 0.91 23.18
CA CYS A 13 -53.42 1.56 22.51
C CYS A 13 -53.01 2.87 23.19
N ARG A 14 -53.14 2.93 24.54
CA ARG A 14 -52.76 4.09 25.35
C ARG A 14 -51.57 3.83 26.31
N GLN A 15 -50.93 2.67 26.17
CA GLN A 15 -49.74 2.27 26.94
C GLN A 15 -48.69 1.66 26.02
N SER A 16 -48.17 2.47 25.12
CA SER A 16 -46.85 2.24 24.55
C SER A 16 -46.19 3.59 24.46
N ARG A 17 -45.63 3.99 25.61
CA ARG A 17 -44.63 5.03 25.70
C ARG A 17 -43.37 4.51 25.02
N HIS A 18 -43.34 4.48 23.70
CA HIS A 18 -42.08 4.61 23.00
C HIS A 18 -41.90 6.09 22.75
N GLN A 19 -41.08 6.72 23.59
CA GLN A 19 -40.39 7.95 23.23
C GLN A 19 -39.88 7.74 21.80
N ALA A 20 -40.52 8.40 20.83
CA ALA A 20 -39.88 8.64 19.57
C ALA A 20 -38.64 9.46 19.93
N CYS A 21 -37.49 8.78 19.98
CA CYS A 21 -36.21 9.44 20.13
C CYS A 21 -36.13 10.40 18.95
N SER A 22 -36.27 11.69 19.21
CA SER A 22 -36.03 12.71 18.21
C SER A 22 -34.55 12.60 17.87
N PHE A 23 -34.24 11.93 16.77
CA PHE A 23 -32.90 11.97 16.19
C PHE A 23 -32.56 13.44 16.05
N HIS A 24 -31.56 13.89 16.82
CA HIS A 24 -31.02 15.21 16.67
C HIS A 24 -30.43 15.27 15.26
N LEU A 25 -31.18 15.85 14.33
CA LEU A 25 -30.71 16.24 13.00
C LEU A 25 -29.81 17.49 13.15
N SER A 26 -28.81 17.43 14.04
CA SER A 26 -27.66 18.29 13.83
C SER A 26 -26.99 17.72 12.59
N SER A 27 -27.01 18.51 11.52
CA SER A 27 -26.16 18.29 10.36
C SER A 27 -24.70 18.50 10.78
N SER A 28 -24.16 17.67 11.67
CA SER A 28 -22.72 17.43 11.69
C SER A 28 -22.45 16.56 10.47
N ARG A 29 -22.19 17.20 9.33
CA ARG A 29 -21.47 16.57 8.23
C ARG A 29 -20.08 16.23 8.76
N GLN A 30 -19.95 15.13 9.48
CA GLN A 30 -18.65 14.51 9.70
C GLN A 30 -18.30 13.79 8.41
N GLU A 31 -17.88 14.59 7.44
CA GLU A 31 -17.32 14.08 6.20
C GLU A 31 -15.95 13.47 6.53
N ALA A 32 -15.68 12.28 5.99
CA ALA A 32 -14.41 11.62 6.19
C ALA A 32 -13.28 12.48 5.61
N VAL A 33 -12.27 12.76 6.42
CA VAL A 33 -11.08 13.46 5.94
C VAL A 33 -10.27 12.51 5.08
N ILE A 34 -10.15 12.81 3.78
CA ILE A 34 -9.35 12.00 2.86
C ILE A 34 -7.86 12.27 3.10
N ILE A 35 -7.15 11.27 3.61
CA ILE A 35 -5.69 11.29 3.68
C ILE A 35 -5.13 10.98 2.30
N SER A 36 -4.66 12.01 1.59
CA SER A 36 -4.12 11.87 0.23
C SER A 36 -2.67 11.38 0.24
N GLY A 37 -2.47 10.06 0.20
CA GLY A 37 -1.15 9.45 0.04
C GLY A 37 -0.43 9.89 -1.25
N ARG A 38 -1.17 10.27 -2.30
CA ARG A 38 -0.61 10.83 -3.55
C ARG A 38 -0.01 12.22 -3.37
N LYS A 39 -0.58 13.06 -2.51
CA LYS A 39 0.00 14.37 -2.20
C LYS A 39 1.23 14.20 -1.33
N LEU A 40 1.12 13.39 -0.28
CA LEU A 40 2.19 13.14 0.67
C LEU A 40 3.41 12.47 0.02
N SER A 41 3.21 11.43 -0.79
CA SER A 41 4.32 10.75 -1.50
C SER A 41 5.08 11.67 -2.45
N ARG A 42 4.41 12.58 -3.15
CA ARG A 42 5.08 13.58 -4.00
C ARG A 42 5.94 14.54 -3.19
N GLN A 43 5.45 14.98 -2.04
CA GLN A 43 6.21 15.84 -1.15
C GLN A 43 7.48 15.12 -0.67
N ILE A 44 7.35 13.89 -0.15
CA ILE A 44 8.48 13.08 0.32
C ILE A 44 9.50 12.83 -0.80
N ARG A 45 9.06 12.58 -2.04
CA ARG A 45 9.98 12.38 -3.17
C ARG A 45 10.74 13.65 -3.54
N ASN A 46 10.11 14.82 -3.46
CA ASN A 46 10.81 16.08 -3.72
C ASN A 46 11.88 16.34 -2.65
N GLU A 47 11.54 16.16 -1.37
CA GLU A 47 12.50 16.28 -0.27
C GLU A 47 13.67 15.31 -0.46
N ALA A 48 13.38 14.03 -0.73
CA ALA A 48 14.41 13.02 -0.97
C ALA A 48 15.27 13.32 -2.21
N ARG A 49 14.73 13.98 -3.24
CA ARG A 49 15.50 14.37 -4.43
C ARG A 49 16.48 15.47 -4.08
N ASP A 50 16.03 16.48 -3.35
CA ASP A 50 16.86 17.61 -2.96
C ASP A 50 18.01 17.12 -2.05
N ASP A 51 17.73 16.21 -1.11
CA ASP A 51 18.76 15.52 -0.30
C ASP A 51 19.77 14.74 -1.17
N LEU A 52 19.29 14.06 -2.21
CA LEU A 52 20.15 13.31 -3.13
C LEU A 52 21.06 14.23 -3.95
N GLU A 53 20.55 15.38 -4.37
CA GLU A 53 21.32 16.38 -5.10
C GLU A 53 22.45 16.94 -4.22
N GLU A 54 22.17 17.25 -2.96
CA GLU A 54 23.20 17.65 -1.99
C GLU A 54 24.23 16.54 -1.75
N TRP A 55 23.77 15.30 -1.60
CA TRP A 55 24.63 14.13 -1.42
C TRP A 55 25.63 13.96 -2.57
N VAL A 56 25.14 14.08 -3.81
CA VAL A 56 25.97 13.97 -5.02
C VAL A 56 26.87 15.19 -5.18
N ALA A 57 26.39 16.40 -4.87
CA ALA A 57 27.19 17.62 -4.90
C ALA A 57 28.36 17.59 -3.91
N ALA A 58 28.21 16.87 -2.79
CA ALA A 58 29.28 16.60 -1.84
C ALA A 58 30.32 15.59 -2.36
N GLY A 59 30.18 15.07 -3.59
CA GLY A 59 31.12 14.15 -4.23
C GLY A 59 30.84 12.67 -4.00
N ASN A 60 29.73 12.33 -3.33
CA ASN A 60 29.33 10.95 -3.15
C ASN A 60 28.70 10.36 -4.42
N ARG A 61 28.78 9.03 -4.56
CA ARG A 61 28.08 8.32 -5.64
C ARG A 61 26.57 8.41 -5.46
N ARG A 62 25.83 8.32 -6.57
CA ARG A 62 24.38 8.10 -6.54
C ARG A 62 24.06 6.72 -5.94
N PRO A 63 23.09 6.63 -5.03
CA PRO A 63 22.56 5.36 -4.57
C PRO A 63 22.03 4.48 -5.70
N HIS A 64 22.14 3.17 -5.51
CA HIS A 64 21.65 2.16 -6.43
C HIS A 64 20.66 1.18 -5.78
N LEU A 65 19.53 0.93 -6.45
CA LEU A 65 18.51 -0.03 -6.03
C LEU A 65 18.37 -1.17 -7.06
N SER A 66 18.71 -2.39 -6.66
CA SER A 66 18.49 -3.60 -7.45
C SER A 66 17.15 -4.24 -7.05
N VAL A 67 16.27 -4.48 -8.02
CA VAL A 67 14.97 -5.12 -7.80
C VAL A 67 14.94 -6.49 -8.46
N VAL A 68 14.74 -7.55 -7.69
CA VAL A 68 14.59 -8.93 -8.19
C VAL A 68 13.10 -9.25 -8.33
N LEU A 69 12.69 -9.66 -9.53
CA LEU A 69 11.35 -10.13 -9.81
C LEU A 69 11.41 -11.57 -10.33
N VAL A 70 10.75 -12.48 -9.63
CA VAL A 70 10.68 -13.90 -9.98
C VAL A 70 9.31 -14.24 -10.56
N GLY A 71 9.30 -14.78 -11.78
CA GLY A 71 8.08 -15.11 -12.52
C GLY A 71 7.53 -13.94 -13.34
N ASP A 72 6.32 -14.14 -13.87
CA ASP A 72 5.71 -13.26 -14.88
C ASP A 72 4.30 -12.82 -14.46
N ASN A 73 4.13 -12.48 -13.17
CA ASN A 73 2.84 -11.98 -12.69
C ASN A 73 2.64 -10.53 -13.16
N PRO A 74 1.61 -10.23 -13.99
CA PRO A 74 1.39 -8.89 -14.55
C PRO A 74 1.22 -7.79 -13.48
N ALA A 75 0.65 -8.14 -12.32
CA ALA A 75 0.52 -7.22 -11.20
C ALA A 75 1.89 -6.86 -10.63
N SER A 76 2.76 -7.86 -10.43
CA SER A 76 4.12 -7.68 -9.92
C SER A 76 4.97 -6.82 -10.86
N HIS A 77 4.85 -7.00 -12.18
CA HIS A 77 5.49 -6.13 -13.17
C HIS A 77 5.09 -4.67 -13.02
N SER A 78 3.79 -4.40 -12.83
CA SER A 78 3.29 -3.04 -12.64
C SER A 78 3.82 -2.40 -11.35
N TYR A 79 3.91 -3.17 -10.26
CA TYR A 79 4.48 -2.70 -9.00
C TYR A 79 5.97 -2.40 -9.10
N VAL A 80 6.75 -3.30 -9.71
CA VAL A 80 8.19 -3.11 -9.91
C VAL A 80 8.45 -1.90 -10.80
N LEU A 81 7.72 -1.76 -11.90
CA LEU A 81 7.83 -0.59 -12.77
C LEU A 81 7.57 0.72 -12.00
N ASN A 82 6.56 0.75 -11.14
CA ASN A 82 6.27 1.92 -10.33
C ASN A 82 7.38 2.21 -9.29
N LYS A 83 8.00 1.18 -8.71
CA LYS A 83 9.15 1.34 -7.80
C LYS A 83 10.37 1.91 -8.52
N THR A 84 10.72 1.34 -9.67
CA THR A 84 11.83 1.82 -10.52
C THR A 84 11.58 3.25 -10.99
N ARG A 85 10.35 3.59 -11.39
CA ARG A 85 9.97 4.97 -11.73
C ARG A 85 10.10 5.93 -10.55
N ALA A 86 9.62 5.54 -9.37
CA ALA A 86 9.74 6.38 -8.18
C ALA A 86 11.21 6.59 -7.76
N ALA A 87 12.06 5.58 -7.89
CA ALA A 87 13.50 5.71 -7.67
C ALA A 87 14.13 6.69 -8.68
N ALA A 88 13.79 6.54 -9.97
CA ALA A 88 14.27 7.44 -11.01
C ALA A 88 13.78 8.89 -10.84
N GLU A 89 12.54 9.11 -10.39
CA GLU A 89 11.98 10.44 -10.07
C GLU A 89 12.80 11.17 -9.01
N VAL A 90 13.36 10.43 -8.04
CA VAL A 90 14.21 10.96 -6.97
C VAL A 90 15.68 11.10 -7.41
N GLY A 91 16.06 10.45 -8.52
CA GLY A 91 17.44 10.45 -9.05
C GLY A 91 18.28 9.25 -8.63
N ILE A 92 17.68 8.27 -7.95
CA ILE A 92 18.30 7.00 -7.57
C ILE A 92 18.44 6.12 -8.81
N SER A 93 19.63 5.55 -9.01
CA SER A 93 19.85 4.57 -10.07
C SER A 93 19.19 3.25 -9.69
N SER A 94 18.54 2.57 -10.63
CA SER A 94 17.89 1.30 -10.32
C SER A 94 17.93 0.34 -11.50
N GLU A 95 17.93 -0.95 -11.18
CA GLU A 95 17.83 -2.03 -12.16
C GLU A 95 16.74 -3.02 -11.75
N THR A 96 16.23 -3.75 -12.73
CA THR A 96 15.27 -4.83 -12.48
C THR A 96 15.80 -6.12 -13.08
N ILE A 97 16.05 -7.09 -12.21
CA ILE A 97 16.55 -8.42 -12.55
C ILE A 97 15.35 -9.36 -12.62
N LEU A 98 14.99 -9.74 -13.84
CA LEU A 98 13.93 -10.70 -14.11
C LEU A 98 14.48 -12.11 -14.03
N LYS A 99 13.83 -12.97 -13.24
CA LYS A 99 14.12 -14.40 -13.16
C LYS A 99 12.87 -15.21 -13.50
N PRO A 100 13.03 -16.37 -14.17
CA PRO A 100 11.90 -17.22 -14.49
C PRO A 100 11.27 -17.77 -13.20
N SER A 101 9.99 -18.14 -13.25
CA SER A 101 9.30 -18.79 -12.12
C SER A 101 9.85 -20.17 -11.78
N SER A 102 10.71 -20.72 -12.64
CA SER A 102 11.40 -22.00 -12.46
C SER A 102 12.77 -21.88 -11.80
N ILE A 103 13.18 -20.68 -11.38
CA ILE A 103 14.47 -20.49 -10.69
C ILE A 103 14.54 -21.39 -9.46
N SER A 104 15.70 -22.00 -9.21
CA SER A 104 15.89 -22.77 -8.00
C SER A 104 16.09 -21.85 -6.79
N GLU A 105 15.89 -22.42 -5.61
CA GLU A 105 16.15 -21.73 -4.35
C GLU A 105 17.62 -21.29 -4.22
N GLU A 106 18.53 -22.22 -4.50
CA GLU A 106 19.98 -22.00 -4.51
C GLU A 106 20.37 -20.89 -5.48
N GLU A 107 19.83 -20.89 -6.71
CA GLU A 107 20.11 -19.85 -7.70
C GLU A 107 19.62 -18.46 -7.28
N LEU A 108 18.49 -18.39 -6.56
CA LEU A 108 17.96 -17.15 -6.03
C LEU A 108 18.81 -16.63 -4.87
N LEU A 109 19.21 -17.50 -3.94
CA LEU A 109 20.09 -17.15 -2.83
C LEU A 109 21.47 -16.71 -3.32
N ASP A 110 22.06 -17.43 -4.27
CA ASP A 110 23.33 -17.05 -4.90
C ASP A 110 23.25 -15.66 -5.55
N LEU A 111 22.13 -15.33 -6.19
CA LEU A 111 21.90 -14.01 -6.76
C LEU A 111 21.87 -12.94 -5.66
N ILE A 112 21.16 -13.21 -4.57
CA ILE A 112 21.02 -12.29 -3.45
C ILE A 112 22.37 -12.06 -2.76
N GLU A 113 23.16 -13.12 -2.54
CA GLU A 113 24.52 -13.02 -2.00
C GLU A 113 25.45 -12.19 -2.90
N LYS A 114 25.36 -12.40 -4.23
CA LYS A 114 26.12 -11.59 -5.20
C LYS A 114 25.75 -10.12 -5.11
N LEU A 115 24.46 -9.80 -5.02
CA LEU A 115 23.99 -8.41 -4.91
C LEU A 115 24.36 -7.79 -3.56
N ASN A 116 24.27 -8.54 -2.46
CA ASN A 116 24.70 -8.08 -1.13
C ASN A 116 26.20 -7.82 -1.06
N SER A 117 27.01 -8.56 -1.81
CA SER A 117 28.46 -8.40 -1.85
C SER A 117 28.90 -7.30 -2.83
N ASP A 118 28.01 -6.85 -3.72
CA ASP A 118 28.34 -5.80 -4.67
C ASP A 118 28.27 -4.43 -4.00
N HIS A 119 29.45 -3.85 -3.75
CA HIS A 119 29.60 -2.47 -3.29
C HIS A 119 28.84 -1.46 -4.15
N ARG A 120 28.43 -1.78 -5.38
CA ARG A 120 27.62 -0.90 -6.23
C ARG A 120 26.17 -0.79 -5.80
N VAL A 121 25.62 -1.77 -5.10
CA VAL A 121 24.23 -1.86 -4.66
C VAL A 121 24.08 -1.28 -3.26
N ASP A 122 23.16 -0.33 -3.10
CA ASP A 122 22.83 0.28 -1.79
C ASP A 122 21.50 -0.24 -1.22
N GLY A 123 20.62 -0.72 -2.10
CA GLY A 123 19.35 -1.32 -1.74
C GLY A 123 19.03 -2.52 -2.62
N LEU A 124 18.51 -3.58 -1.99
CA LEU A 124 18.02 -4.77 -2.64
C LEU A 124 16.53 -4.95 -2.31
N LEU A 125 15.71 -5.21 -3.32
CA LEU A 125 14.29 -5.52 -3.12
C LEU A 125 13.92 -6.78 -3.89
N VAL A 126 13.41 -7.79 -3.18
CA VAL A 126 12.82 -8.98 -3.79
C VAL A 126 11.31 -8.82 -3.84
N GLN A 127 10.71 -8.91 -5.03
CA GLN A 127 9.28 -8.70 -5.23
C GLN A 127 8.47 -9.97 -4.91
N LEU A 128 7.55 -9.83 -3.97
CA LEU A 128 6.59 -10.86 -3.55
C LEU A 128 5.27 -10.79 -4.36
N PRO A 129 4.48 -11.88 -4.41
CA PRO A 129 4.78 -13.22 -3.88
C PRO A 129 5.76 -13.98 -4.79
N LEU A 130 6.55 -14.86 -4.19
CA LEU A 130 7.41 -15.79 -4.94
C LEU A 130 6.58 -16.95 -5.49
N PRO A 131 6.93 -17.50 -6.67
CA PRO A 131 6.20 -18.61 -7.24
C PRO A 131 6.52 -19.95 -6.57
N GLY A 132 5.49 -20.80 -6.44
CA GLY A 132 5.64 -22.24 -6.20
C GLY A 132 6.10 -22.61 -4.78
N ARG A 133 7.29 -23.20 -4.68
CA ARG A 133 7.86 -23.79 -3.45
C ARG A 133 8.75 -22.84 -2.65
N LEU A 134 9.07 -21.67 -3.20
CA LEU A 134 9.91 -20.68 -2.56
C LEU A 134 9.12 -19.94 -1.48
N THR A 135 9.64 -19.93 -0.25
CA THR A 135 9.02 -19.23 0.88
C THR A 135 9.68 -17.89 1.13
N GLU A 136 8.91 -16.92 1.60
CA GLU A 136 9.40 -15.56 1.88
C GLU A 136 10.39 -15.53 3.05
N GLU A 137 10.27 -16.47 3.99
CA GLU A 137 11.12 -16.62 5.19
C GLU A 137 12.59 -16.97 4.86
N LEU A 138 12.84 -17.39 3.63
CA LEU A 138 14.16 -17.72 3.14
C LEU A 138 15.02 -16.47 2.88
N ILE A 139 14.39 -15.31 2.70
CA ILE A 139 15.01 -14.09 2.16
C ILE A 139 15.00 -12.96 3.19
#